data_AF-A0A0M0LKB7-F1
#
_entry.id   AF-A0A0M0LKB7-F1
#
_cell.length_a   1.000
_cell.length_b   1.000
_cell.length_c   1.000
_cell.angle_alpha   90.00
_cell.angle_beta   90.00
_cell.angle_gamma   90.00
#
_symmetry.space_group_name_H-M   'P 1'
#
loop_
_entity.id
_entity.type
_entity.pdbx_description
1 polymer ?
#
loop_
_entity_poly.entity_id
_entity_poly.type
_entity_poly.pdbx_seq_one_letter_code
_entity_poly.pdbx_strand_id
1 'polypeptide(L)'
;MRLVLQAFSGSIAIHIVYFVGMMLVSYIKTRNYKPDFTSAWDNVETLQSEVVFSKANSPFLYLFTLVGGAVICGIIIFTYKTLFN
;
A
#
# COMPACT_ATOMS: atom_id res chain seq x y z
N MET A 1 -12.41 -20.28 -13.72
CA MET A 1 -13.00 -18.93 -13.56
C MET A 1 -13.37 -18.60 -12.12
N ARG A 2 -14.19 -19.42 -11.42
CA ARG A 2 -14.61 -19.11 -10.03
C ARG A 2 -13.45 -18.92 -9.05
N LEU A 3 -12.46 -19.82 -9.06
CA LEU A 3 -11.28 -19.73 -8.20
C LEU A 3 -10.42 -18.50 -8.50
N VAL A 4 -10.21 -18.22 -9.79
CA VAL A 4 -9.46 -17.04 -10.23
C VAL A 4 -10.14 -15.75 -9.76
N LEU A 5 -11.46 -15.62 -9.93
CA LEU A 5 -12.20 -14.46 -9.45
C LEU A 5 -12.14 -14.33 -7.93
N GLN A 6 -12.29 -15.42 -7.17
CA GLN A 6 -12.17 -15.40 -5.71
C GLN A 6 -10.77 -14.96 -5.26
N ALA A 7 -9.73 -15.45 -5.94
CA ALA A 7 -8.35 -15.11 -5.66
C ALA A 7 -8.04 -13.63 -5.91
N PHE A 8 -8.52 -13.07 -7.03
CA PHE A 8 -8.42 -11.64 -7.32
C PHE A 8 -9.23 -10.80 -6.33
N SER A 9 -10.45 -11.20 -5.99
CA SER A 9 -11.26 -10.50 -4.98
C SER A 9 -10.56 -10.45 -3.62
N GLY A 10 -9.94 -11.55 -3.19
CA GLY A 10 -9.13 -11.61 -1.96
C GLY A 10 -7.93 -10.66 -2.01
N SER A 11 -7.18 -10.69 -3.12
CA SER A 11 -6.05 -9.78 -3.32
C SER A 11 -6.47 -8.31 -3.29
N ILE A 12 -7.58 -7.96 -3.96
CA ILE A 12 -8.13 -6.61 -3.96
C ILE A 12 -8.52 -6.18 -2.54
N ALA A 13 -9.19 -7.04 -1.78
CA ALA A 13 -9.58 -6.75 -0.41
C ALA A 13 -8.35 -6.44 0.48
N ILE A 14 -7.27 -7.22 0.36
CA ILE A 14 -6.01 -6.98 1.08
C ILE A 14 -5.42 -5.61 0.71
N HIS A 15 -5.39 -5.27 -0.57
CA HIS A 15 -4.86 -3.97 -1.01
C HIS A 15 -5.73 -2.81 -0.48
N ILE A 16 -7.05 -2.93 -0.50
CA ILE A 16 -7.96 -1.91 0.07
C ILE A 16 -7.64 -1.69 1.54
N VAL A 17 -7.51 -2.76 2.34
CA VAL A 17 -7.16 -2.66 3.76
C VAL A 17 -5.80 -1.98 3.96
N TYR A 18 -4.80 -2.36 3.15
CA TYR A 18 -3.48 -1.73 3.19
C TYR A 18 -3.56 -0.22 2.91
N PHE A 19 -4.22 0.19 1.83
CA PHE A 19 -4.33 1.60 1.45
C PHE A 19 -5.12 2.41 2.49
N VAL A 20 -6.24 1.89 2.98
CA VAL A 20 -7.04 2.55 4.03
C VAL A 20 -6.22 2.70 5.31
N GLY A 21 -5.49 1.66 5.72
CA GLY A 21 -4.61 1.72 6.89
C GLY A 21 -3.51 2.76 6.74
N MET A 22 -2.83 2.78 5.58
CA MET A 22 -1.82 3.78 5.26
C MET A 22 -2.38 5.20 5.26
N MET A 23 -3.56 5.42 4.70
CA MET A 23 -4.22 6.73 4.72
C MET A 23 -4.58 7.16 6.14
N LEU A 24 -5.13 6.26 6.96
CA LEU A 24 -5.49 6.56 8.34
C LEU A 24 -4.27 6.92 9.19
N VAL A 25 -3.21 6.11 9.13
CA VAL A 25 -1.96 6.38 9.87
C VAL A 25 -1.35 7.70 9.43
N SER A 26 -1.28 7.95 8.13
CA SER A 26 -0.75 9.21 7.59
C SER A 26 -1.61 10.40 8.03
N TYR A 27 -2.94 10.27 7.99
CA TYR A 27 -3.85 11.31 8.45
C TYR A 27 -3.64 11.65 9.93
N ILE A 28 -3.52 10.64 10.80
CA ILE A 28 -3.24 10.83 12.23
C ILE A 28 -1.91 11.56 12.43
N LYS A 29 -0.85 11.16 11.70
CA LYS A 29 0.46 11.81 11.78
C LYS A 29 0.36 13.28 11.36
N THR A 30 -0.25 13.56 10.21
CA THR A 30 -0.41 14.92 9.70
C THR A 30 -1.22 15.80 10.64
N ARG A 31 -2.31 15.27 11.24
CA ARG A 31 -3.14 16.03 12.18
C ARG A 31 -2.41 16.40 13.46
N ASN A 32 -1.49 15.55 13.93
CA ASN A 32 -0.72 15.77 15.15
C ASN A 32 0.65 16.43 14.89
N TYR A 33 1.01 16.66 13.63
CA TYR A 33 2.26 17.30 13.27
C TYR A 33 2.19 18.79 13.64
N LYS A 34 3.16 19.25 14.43
CA LYS A 34 3.37 20.67 14.70
C LYS A 34 4.50 21.17 13.78
N PRO A 35 4.20 22.01 12.80
CA PRO A 35 5.23 22.55 11.92
C PRO A 35 6.18 23.45 12.70
N ASP A 36 7.48 23.22 12.55
CA ASP A 36 8.53 24.11 13.05
C ASP A 36 8.95 25.07 11.92
N PHE A 37 8.34 26.24 11.92
CA PHE A 37 8.56 27.25 10.89
C PHE A 37 9.94 27.89 10.98
N THR A 38 10.51 28.02 12.18
CA THR A 38 11.82 28.66 12.38
C THR A 38 12.91 27.77 11.81
N SER A 39 12.92 26.50 12.20
CA SER A 39 13.85 25.52 11.64
C SER A 39 13.66 25.35 10.13
N ALA A 40 12.42 25.34 9.64
CA ALA A 40 12.16 25.25 8.20
C ALA A 40 12.64 26.48 7.42
N TRP A 41 12.51 27.68 7.97
CA TRP A 41 12.96 28.92 7.33
C TRP A 41 14.48 28.99 7.21
N ASP A 42 15.19 28.55 8.25
CA ASP A 42 16.66 28.54 8.27
C ASP A 42 17.25 27.47 7.33
N ASN A 43 16.44 26.51 6.88
CA ASN A 43 16.83 25.34 6.09
C ASN A 43 16.12 25.28 4.71
N VAL A 44 15.74 26.43 4.13
CA VAL A 44 14.95 26.51 2.88
C VAL A 44 15.56 25.74 1.69
N GLU A 45 16.89 25.74 1.52
CA GLU A 45 17.57 24.96 0.46
C GLU A 45 17.44 23.44 0.66
N THR A 46 17.50 23.00 1.92
CA THR A 46 17.23 21.61 2.33
C THR A 46 15.76 21.23 2.13
N LEU A 47 14.80 22.12 2.39
CA LEU A 47 13.39 21.82 2.10
C LEU A 47 13.16 21.54 0.62
N GLN A 48 13.74 22.33 -0.30
CA GLN A 48 13.51 22.06 -1.72
C GLN A 48 14.21 20.79 -2.22
N SER A 49 15.35 20.42 -1.63
CA SER A 49 16.08 19.19 -1.99
C SER A 49 15.55 17.92 -1.29
N GLU A 50 14.90 18.04 -0.13
CA GLU A 50 14.20 16.93 0.54
C GLU A 50 12.74 16.78 0.09
N VAL A 51 12.12 17.83 -0.46
CA VAL A 51 10.81 17.78 -1.13
C VAL A 51 10.96 17.33 -2.60
N VAL A 52 12.02 16.58 -2.91
CA VAL A 52 11.95 15.61 -4.01
C VAL A 52 10.83 14.65 -3.63
N PHE A 53 9.63 14.90 -4.19
CA PHE A 53 8.44 14.07 -4.02
C PHE A 53 8.90 12.62 -3.97
N SER A 54 8.82 12.04 -2.77
CA SER A 54 9.36 10.74 -2.43
C SER A 54 9.30 9.82 -3.64
N LYS A 55 10.46 9.32 -4.11
CA LYS A 55 10.62 8.66 -5.42
C LYS A 55 9.44 7.73 -5.66
N ALA A 56 8.52 8.15 -6.54
CA ALA A 56 7.29 7.41 -6.73
C ALA A 56 7.65 5.98 -7.17
N ASN A 57 7.14 5.00 -6.43
CA ASN A 57 7.30 3.62 -6.85
C ASN A 57 6.70 3.45 -8.24
N SER A 58 7.37 2.66 -9.08
CA SER A 58 6.88 2.37 -10.42
C SER A 58 5.43 1.87 -10.35
N PRO A 59 4.48 2.43 -11.14
CA PRO A 59 3.09 1.97 -11.15
C PRO A 59 2.95 0.46 -11.40
N PHE A 60 3.91 -0.12 -12.13
CA PHE A 60 3.96 -1.56 -12.40
C PHE A 60 4.15 -2.41 -11.14
N LEU A 61 4.79 -1.89 -10.09
CA LEU A 61 4.95 -2.62 -8.83
C LEU A 61 3.60 -2.95 -8.20
N TYR A 62 2.63 -2.04 -8.26
CA TYR A 62 1.28 -2.30 -7.74
C TYR A 62 0.53 -3.37 -8.53
N LEU A 63 0.77 -3.45 -9.85
CA LEU A 63 0.23 -4.54 -10.68
C LEU A 63 0.85 -5.87 -10.31
N PHE A 64 2.18 -5.91 -10.09
CA PHE A 64 2.86 -7.12 -9.66
C PHE A 64 2.43 -7.58 -8.27
N THR A 65 2.23 -6.68 -7.32
CA THR A 65 1.73 -7.05 -5.98
C THR A 65 0.28 -7.52 -6.03
N LEU A 66 -0.55 -6.95 -6.90
CA LEU A 66 -1.94 -7.39 -7.08
C LEU A 66 -2.00 -8.80 -7.65
N VAL A 67 -1.24 -9.09 -8.71
CA VAL A 67 -1.17 -10.41 -9.33
C VAL A 67 -0.53 -11.42 -8.37
N GLY A 68 0.58 -11.06 -7.72
CA GLY A 68 1.25 -11.91 -6.73
C GLY A 68 0.33 -12.24 -5.55
N GLY A 69 -0.39 -11.25 -5.02
CA GLY A 69 -1.41 -11.45 -4.00
C GLY A 69 -2.53 -12.39 -4.47
N ALA A 70 -2.97 -12.26 -5.73
CA ALA A 70 -3.97 -13.16 -6.29
C ALA A 70 -3.44 -14.59 -6.41
N VAL A 71 -2.17 -14.79 -6.80
CA VAL A 71 -1.54 -16.12 -6.81
C VAL A 71 -1.53 -16.73 -5.41
N ILE A 72 -1.13 -15.97 -4.38
CA ILE A 72 -1.11 -16.44 -2.99
C ILE A 72 -2.52 -16.82 -2.51
N CYS A 73 -3.51 -15.93 -2.70
CA CYS A 73 -4.90 -16.22 -2.35
C CYS A 73 -5.42 -17.46 -3.09
N GLY A 74 -5.08 -17.61 -4.38
CA GLY A 74 -5.45 -18.76 -5.18
C GLY A 74 -4.88 -20.06 -4.65
N ILE A 75 -3.60 -20.08 -4.27
CA ILE A 75 -2.94 -21.24 -3.65
C ILE A 75 -3.65 -21.59 -2.34
N ILE A 76 -3.90 -20.61 -1.47
CA ILE A 76 -4.57 -20.84 -0.18
C ILE A 76 -5.96 -21.46 -0.39
N ILE A 77 -6.78 -20.87 -1.26
CA ILE A 77 -8.14 -21.37 -1.55
C ILE A 77 -8.08 -22.78 -2.15
N PHE A 78 -7.15 -23.01 -3.09
CA PHE A 78 -6.98 -24.31 -3.74
C PHE A 78 -6.56 -25.40 -2.75
N THR A 79 -5.54 -25.13 -1.93
CA THR A 79 -5.06 -26.06 -0.91
C THR A 79 -6.13 -26.34 0.13
N TYR A 80 -6.85 -25.32 0.60
CA TYR A 80 -7.94 -25.49 1.55
C TYR A 80 -9.03 -26.40 0.98
N LYS A 81 -9.44 -26.17 -0.27
CA LYS A 81 -10.44 -26.99 -0.93
C LYS A 81 -9.98 -28.43 -1.17
N THR A 82 -8.68 -28.65 -1.39
CA THR A 82 -8.13 -29.99 -1.65
C THR A 82 -7.94 -30.79 -0.36
N LEU A 83 -7.62 -30.13 0.75
CA LEU A 83 -7.28 -30.80 2.00
C LEU A 83 -8.50 -31.01 2.92
N PHE A 84 -9.49 -30.12 2.86
CA PHE A 84 -10.60 -30.08 3.82
C PHE A 84 -12.00 -30.20 3.20
N ASN A 85 -12.11 -30.36 1.89
CA ASN A 85 -13.37 -30.50 1.16
C ASN A 85 -13.28 -31.61 0.12
#